data_AF-A0A2A3DWP0-F1
#
_entry.id   AF-A0A2A3DWP0-F1
#
_cell.length_a   1.000
_cell.length_b   1.000
_cell.length_c   1.000
_cell.angle_alpha   90.00
_cell.angle_beta   90.00
_cell.angle_gamma   90.00
#
_symmetry.space_group_name_H-M   'P 1'
#
loop_
_entity.id
_entity.type
_entity.pdbx_description
1 polymer ?
#
loop_
_entity_poly.entity_id
_entity_poly.type
_entity_poly.pdbx_seq_one_letter_code
_entity_poly.pdbx_strand_id
1 'polypeptide(L)' 'MAGQVSVGAAEGVEARRVLFSLGRLSADLHAALGALDDFERAILEHEDRVVIEARRLKCLAILDRMGGLEKKGN' A
#
# COMPACT_ATOMS: atom_id res chain seq x y z
N MET A 1 -5.63 20.09 22.80
CA MET A 1 -5.01 20.27 21.47
C MET A 1 -4.61 18.90 20.96
N ALA A 2 -5.33 18.34 19.99
CA ALA A 2 -4.83 17.17 19.27
C ALA A 2 -3.71 17.67 18.36
N GLY A 3 -2.47 17.37 18.72
CA GLY A 3 -1.32 17.68 17.86
C GLY A 3 -1.52 16.93 16.56
N GLN A 4 -1.75 17.68 15.48
CA GLN A 4 -1.76 17.12 14.14
C GLN A 4 -0.29 16.82 13.83
N VAL A 5 0.15 15.63 14.22
CA VAL A 5 1.46 15.12 13.83
C VAL A 5 1.32 14.77 12.36
N SER A 6 1.74 15.71 11.51
CA SER A 6 1.88 15.48 10.07
C SER A 6 3.03 14.49 9.89
N VAL A 7 2.75 13.21 10.11
CA VAL A 7 3.69 12.13 9.78
C VAL A 7 3.92 12.24 8.29
N GLY A 8 5.18 12.43 7.88
CA GLY A 8 5.51 12.45 6.46
C GLY A 8 5.04 11.14 5.82
N ALA A 9 4.49 11.19 4.60
CA ALA A 9 4.00 10.00 3.91
C ALA A 9 5.03 8.84 3.96
N ALA A 10 6.32 9.16 3.80
CA ALA A 10 7.43 8.21 3.92
C ALA A 10 7.58 7.57 5.33
N GLU A 11 7.38 8.34 6.41
CA GLU A 11 7.42 7.81 7.78
C GLU A 11 6.20 6.94 8.09
N GLY A 12 5.03 7.30 7.57
CA GLY A 12 3.81 6.49 7.71
C GLY A 12 3.89 5.18 6.94
N VAL A 13 4.54 5.18 5.79
CA VAL A 13 4.88 3.99 4.99
C VAL A 13 5.81 3.07 5.77
N GLU A 14 6.90 3.62 6.31
CA GLU A 14 7.87 2.75 6.98
C GLU A 14 7.36 2.20 8.31
N ALA A 15 6.58 3.00 9.05
CA ALA A 15 5.88 2.52 10.24
C ALA A 15 4.94 1.35 9.93
N ARG A 16 4.21 1.40 8.79
CA ARG A 16 3.36 0.29 8.32
C ARG A 16 4.21 -0.92 7.95
N ARG A 17 5.25 -0.78 7.14
CA ARG A 17 6.16 -1.89 6.80
C ARG A 17 6.76 -2.57 8.02
N VAL A 18 7.22 -1.80 9.01
CA VAL A 18 7.78 -2.32 10.27
C VAL A 18 6.72 -3.07 11.07
N LEU A 19 5.54 -2.45 11.30
CA LEU A 19 4.43 -3.09 12.02
C LEU A 19 4.01 -4.41 11.36
N PHE A 20 3.96 -4.44 10.04
CA PHE A 20 3.57 -5.63 9.29
C PHE A 20 4.72 -6.66 9.19
N SER A 21 6.00 -6.25 9.16
CA SER A 21 7.14 -7.19 9.17
C SER A 21 7.31 -7.92 10.50
N LEU A 22 6.80 -7.36 11.60
CA LEU A 22 6.79 -8.00 12.92
C LEU A 22 5.71 -9.10 13.04
N GLY A 23 4.76 -9.15 12.10
CA GLY A 23 3.76 -10.22 11.98
C GLY A 23 4.08 -11.20 10.86
N ARG A 24 3.69 -12.47 11.00
CA ARG A 24 3.84 -13.47 9.93
C ARG A 24 2.77 -13.25 8.86
N LEU A 25 3.03 -12.35 7.93
CA LEU A 25 2.09 -12.00 6.86
C LEU A 25 2.26 -12.83 5.59
N SER A 26 1.18 -12.95 4.83
CA SER A 26 1.22 -13.51 3.48
C SER A 26 2.05 -12.59 2.57
N ALA A 27 2.78 -13.19 1.64
CA ALA A 27 3.55 -12.46 0.62
C ALA A 27 2.69 -11.44 -0.14
N ASP A 28 1.38 -11.71 -0.28
CA ASP A 28 0.42 -10.85 -0.95
C ASP A 28 0.18 -9.52 -0.21
N LEU A 29 0.15 -9.50 1.13
CA LEU A 29 -0.03 -8.24 1.86
C LEU A 29 1.20 -7.35 1.77
N HIS A 30 2.40 -7.94 1.79
CA HIS A 30 3.64 -7.20 1.58
C HIS A 30 3.68 -6.57 0.18
N ALA A 31 3.25 -7.31 -0.83
CA ALA A 31 3.13 -6.80 -2.20
C ALA A 31 2.10 -5.66 -2.32
N ALA A 32 0.97 -5.76 -1.61
CA ALA A 32 -0.07 -4.73 -1.63
C ALA A 32 0.41 -3.41 -1.02
N LEU A 33 1.13 -3.48 0.10
CA LEU A 33 1.72 -2.30 0.74
C LEU A 33 2.77 -1.65 -0.16
N GLY A 34 3.68 -2.43 -0.74
CA GLY A 34 4.66 -1.89 -1.68
C GLY A 34 4.03 -1.20 -2.90
N ALA A 35 2.94 -1.74 -3.44
CA ALA A 35 2.23 -1.09 -4.54
C ALA A 35 1.54 0.21 -4.10
N LEU A 36 0.97 0.25 -2.89
CA LEU A 36 0.37 1.47 -2.33
C LEU A 36 1.41 2.56 -2.11
N ASP A 37 2.60 2.20 -1.59
CA ASP A 37 3.73 3.12 -1.42
C ASP A 37 4.13 3.73 -2.77
N ASP A 38 4.24 2.91 -3.81
CA ASP A 38 4.56 3.36 -5.16
C ASP A 38 3.49 4.33 -5.68
N PHE A 39 2.21 4.02 -5.48
CA PHE A 39 1.11 4.87 -5.93
C PHE A 39 1.09 6.22 -5.20
N GLU A 40 1.24 6.23 -3.87
CA GLU A 40 1.29 7.45 -3.06
C GLU A 40 2.48 8.33 -3.47
N ARG A 41 3.65 7.72 -3.69
CA ARG A 41 4.83 8.43 -4.18
C ARG A 41 4.60 9.10 -5.54
N ALA A 42 3.93 8.44 -6.48
CA ALA A 42 3.64 9.03 -7.80
C ALA A 42 2.75 10.28 -7.71
N ILE A 43 1.80 10.29 -6.76
CA ILE A 43 0.96 11.46 -6.50
C ILE A 43 1.81 12.60 -5.91
N LEU A 44 2.62 12.30 -4.89
CA LEU A 44 3.43 13.30 -4.21
C LEU A 44 4.51 13.90 -5.11
N GLU A 45 5.12 13.09 -5.97
CA GLU A 45 6.13 13.50 -6.93
C GLU A 45 5.53 14.16 -8.18
N HIS A 46 4.20 14.33 -8.25
CA HIS A 46 3.49 14.93 -9.39
C HIS A 46 3.83 14.24 -10.71
N GLU A 47 3.96 12.91 -10.68
CA GLU A 47 4.19 12.13 -11.90
C GLU A 47 3.01 12.26 -12.87
N ASP A 48 3.26 11.90 -14.13
CA ASP A 48 2.22 11.90 -15.16
C ASP A 48 1.00 11.10 -14.72
N ARG A 49 -0.18 11.62 -15.08
CA ARG A 49 -1.47 10.98 -14.80
C ARG A 49 -1.51 9.52 -15.26
N VAL A 50 -0.82 9.18 -16.33
CA VAL A 50 -0.71 7.81 -16.85
C VAL A 50 0.03 6.89 -15.87
N VAL A 51 1.11 7.38 -15.25
CA VAL A 51 1.89 6.63 -14.27
C VAL A 51 1.10 6.43 -12.98
N ILE A 52 0.42 7.49 -12.52
CA ILE A 52 -0.47 7.43 -11.36
C ILE A 52 -1.56 6.37 -11.57
N GLU A 53 -2.24 6.35 -12.73
CA GLU A 53 -3.26 5.33 -13.02
C GLU A 53 -2.69 3.92 -13.15
N ALA A 54 -1.50 3.75 -13.74
CA ALA A 54 -0.86 2.44 -13.83
C ALA A 54 -0.54 1.87 -12.44
N ARG A 55 -0.03 2.71 -11.52
CA ARG A 55 0.25 2.31 -10.14
C ARG A 55 -1.04 2.02 -9.37
N ARG A 56 -2.09 2.81 -9.58
CA ARG A 56 -3.44 2.55 -9.02
C ARG A 56 -3.98 1.19 -9.45
N LEU A 57 -3.91 0.86 -10.74
CA LEU A 57 -4.38 -0.43 -11.26
C LEU A 57 -3.59 -1.61 -10.68
N LYS A 58 -2.27 -1.44 -10.50
CA LYS A 58 -1.41 -2.44 -9.87
C LYS A 58 -1.82 -2.70 -8.41
N CYS A 59 -2.14 -1.66 -7.63
CA CYS A 59 -2.67 -1.81 -6.27
C CYS A 59 -3.97 -2.63 -6.26
N LEU A 60 -4.93 -2.25 -7.11
CA LEU A 60 -6.23 -2.93 -7.18
C LEU A 60 -6.07 -4.42 -7.56
N ALA A 61 -5.18 -4.74 -8.48
CA ALA A 61 -4.94 -6.13 -8.91
C ALA A 61 -4.29 -7.02 -7.82
N ILE A 62 -3.58 -6.43 -6.87
CA ILE A 62 -3.01 -7.18 -5.73
C ILE A 62 -4.06 -7.31 -4.62
N LEU A 63 -4.83 -6.24 -4.35
CA LEU A 63 -5.95 -6.26 -3.41
C LEU A 63 -7.02 -7.27 -3.81
N ASP A 64 -7.36 -7.37 -5.10
CA ASP A 64 -8.33 -8.34 -5.61
C ASP A 64 -7.88 -9.78 -5.40
N ARG A 65 -6.58 -10.08 -5.62
CA ARG A 65 -6.00 -11.39 -5.29
C ARG A 65 -6.11 -11.73 -3.82
N MET A 66 -5.96 -10.75 -2.93
CA MET A 66 -6.13 -10.96 -1.49
C MET A 66 -7.58 -11.18 -1.11
N GLY A 67 -8.53 -10.41 -1.65
CA GLY A 67 -9.96 -10.65 -1.45
C GLY A 67 -10.46 -11.99 -2.00
N GLY A 68 -9.75 -12.53 -3.01
CA GLY A 68 -9.97 -13.88 -3.52
C GLY A 68 -9.52 -15.01 -2.58
N LEU A 69 -8.58 -14.76 -1.65
CA LEU A 69 -8.14 -15.76 -0.67
C LEU A 69 -9.23 -16.10 0.37
N GLU A 70 -10.12 -15.15 0.70
CA GLU A 70 -11.22 -15.39 1.65
C GLU A 70 -12.36 -16.24 1.06
N LYS A 71 -12.47 -16.33 -0.28
CA LYS A 71 -13.52 -17.13 -0.95
C LYS A 71 -13.19 -18.61 -1.09
N LYS A 72 -12.03 -19.05 -0.61
CA LYS A 72 -11.60 -20.46 -0.65
C LYS A 72 -11.63 -21.10 0.74
N GLY A 73 -12.70 -20.86 1.48
CA GLY A 73 -13.07 -21.62 2.68
C GLY A 73 -14.46 -22.23 2.47
N ASN A 74 -14.52 -23.41 1.86
CA ASN A 74 -15.68 -24.30 1.89
C ASN A 74 -15.33 -25.50 2.76
#